data_AF-A0A938GPI2-F1
#
_entry.id   AF-A0A938GPI2-F1
#
_cell.length_a   1.000
_cell.length_b   1.000
_cell.length_c   1.000
_cell.angle_alpha   90.00
_cell.angle_beta   90.00
_cell.angle_gamma   90.00
#
_symmetry.space_group_name_H-M   'P 1'
#
loop_
_entity.id
_entity.type
_entity.pdbx_description
1 polymer ?
#
loop_
_entity_poly.entity_id
_entity_poly.type
_entity_poly.pdbx_seq_one_letter_code
_entity_poly.pdbx_strand_id
1 'polypeptide(L)'
;MKRSGWLVSVVLLVGAVWLIAPLEKRAARSFPTIPLVYGQTDVTRYLRKRGIEVEVVKDVRRDASGAALYISLFDNPSDSFSLIKIATNGLTRMMAPGHRAFLGSNDVFVAWYGETGRVVHFQNGQILELPRFALFDVDPGGTYFVIGDKPGRLGRVQFPQKKVMIANDVMLDSVFVSQDRIYVTGISYVHSSSGRTKSLATCLILKDEGDDFRILERLDVLHQLKTPV
;
A
#
# COMPACT_ATOMS: atom_id res chain seq x y z
N MET A 1 -15.26 -69.35 10.40
CA MET A 1 -14.73 -69.64 9.04
C MET A 1 -15.91 -69.57 8.08
N LYS A 2 -16.00 -68.49 7.30
CA LYS A 2 -15.69 -68.40 5.86
C LYS A 2 -16.79 -68.98 4.94
N ARG A 3 -17.50 -68.01 4.31
CA ARG A 3 -18.03 -67.97 2.91
C ARG A 3 -19.16 -68.97 2.60
N SER A 4 -20.18 -68.68 1.81
CA SER A 4 -20.38 -67.66 0.76
C SER A 4 -21.86 -67.71 0.35
N GLY A 5 -22.54 -66.57 0.29
CA GLY A 5 -23.84 -66.42 -0.36
C GLY A 5 -23.70 -65.38 -1.47
N TRP A 6 -23.69 -65.84 -2.72
CA TRP A 6 -23.83 -65.00 -3.89
C TRP A 6 -25.29 -64.57 -4.03
N LEU A 7 -25.55 -63.27 -4.03
CA LEU A 7 -26.82 -62.71 -4.47
C LEU A 7 -26.54 -61.68 -5.56
N VAL A 8 -26.89 -62.13 -6.76
CA VAL A 8 -27.23 -61.35 -7.94
C VAL A 8 -28.24 -60.27 -7.54
N SER A 9 -28.04 -59.01 -7.98
CA SER A 9 -29.15 -58.16 -8.41
C SER A 9 -28.72 -56.82 -9.01
N VAL A 10 -29.20 -56.65 -10.23
CA VAL A 10 -29.84 -55.44 -10.77
C VAL A 10 -28.95 -54.23 -11.08
N VAL A 11 -28.54 -54.22 -12.35
CA VAL A 11 -28.32 -53.03 -13.15
C VAL A 11 -29.61 -52.19 -13.13
N LEU A 12 -29.54 -50.99 -12.56
CA LEU A 12 -30.53 -49.94 -12.73
C LEU A 12 -29.84 -48.74 -13.37
N LEU A 13 -29.96 -48.70 -14.70
CA LEU A 13 -29.65 -47.57 -15.56
C LEU A 13 -30.71 -46.49 -15.32
N VAL A 14 -30.45 -45.57 -14.39
CA VAL A 14 -31.23 -44.33 -14.29
C VAL A 14 -30.40 -43.23 -14.93
N GLY A 15 -30.74 -42.96 -16.20
CA GLY A 15 -30.30 -41.76 -16.89
C GLY A 15 -30.88 -40.54 -16.18
N ALA A 16 -30.07 -39.91 -15.33
CA ALA A 16 -30.28 -38.52 -14.96
C ALA A 16 -29.45 -37.67 -15.94
N VAL A 17 -30.14 -37.17 -16.96
CA VAL A 17 -29.66 -36.10 -17.83
C VAL A 17 -29.30 -34.92 -16.93
N TRP A 18 -28.01 -34.73 -16.69
CA TRP A 18 -27.49 -33.50 -16.14
C TRP A 18 -27.68 -32.40 -17.19
N LEU A 19 -28.82 -31.71 -17.12
CA LEU A 19 -28.97 -30.36 -17.66
C LEU A 19 -28.02 -29.45 -16.87
N ILE A 20 -26.73 -29.49 -17.22
CA ILE A 20 -25.81 -28.42 -16.91
C ILE A 20 -26.24 -27.26 -17.82
N ALA A 21 -27.22 -26.49 -17.36
CA ALA A 21 -27.35 -25.13 -17.86
C ALA A 21 -26.00 -24.46 -17.61
N PRO A 22 -25.34 -23.86 -18.62
CA PRO A 22 -24.16 -23.07 -18.36
C PRO A 22 -24.62 -21.94 -17.44
N LEU A 23 -24.17 -21.99 -16.19
CA LEU A 23 -24.19 -20.83 -15.32
C LEU A 23 -23.29 -19.83 -16.02
N GLU A 24 -23.89 -19.02 -16.90
CA GLU A 24 -23.25 -17.83 -17.43
C GLU A 24 -22.78 -17.07 -16.20
N LYS A 25 -21.46 -17.13 -15.98
CA LYS A 25 -20.75 -16.13 -15.21
C LYS A 25 -21.04 -14.82 -15.92
N ARG A 26 -22.18 -14.20 -15.60
CA ARG A 26 -22.34 -12.76 -15.68
C ARG A 26 -21.26 -12.25 -14.75
N ALA A 27 -20.08 -12.05 -15.32
CA ALA A 27 -19.10 -11.14 -14.79
C ALA A 27 -19.94 -9.91 -14.46
N ALA A 28 -20.20 -9.70 -13.17
CA ALA A 28 -20.79 -8.48 -12.70
C ALA A 28 -19.95 -7.41 -13.37
N ARG A 29 -20.56 -6.63 -14.28
CA ARG A 29 -19.91 -5.46 -14.84
C ARG A 29 -19.60 -4.62 -13.61
N SER A 30 -18.37 -4.74 -13.11
CA SER A 30 -17.84 -3.85 -12.11
C SER A 30 -17.83 -2.52 -12.83
N PHE A 31 -18.85 -1.71 -12.60
CA PHE A 31 -18.79 -0.32 -12.98
C PHE A 31 -17.45 0.19 -12.44
N PRO A 32 -16.65 0.92 -13.24
CA PRO A 32 -15.47 1.56 -12.71
C PRO A 32 -15.94 2.47 -11.58
N THR A 33 -15.80 1.99 -10.35
CA THR A 33 -16.07 2.79 -9.16
C THR A 33 -15.05 3.89 -9.22
N ILE A 34 -15.53 5.10 -9.52
CA ILE A 34 -14.71 6.30 -9.41
C ILE A 34 -14.09 6.23 -8.01
N PRO A 35 -12.76 6.17 -7.89
CA PRO A 35 -12.13 6.02 -6.60
C PRO A 35 -12.59 7.18 -5.73
N LEU A 36 -13.17 6.86 -4.58
CA LEU A 36 -13.66 7.90 -3.69
C LEU A 36 -12.44 8.62 -3.09
N VAL A 37 -12.22 9.86 -3.53
CA VAL A 37 -11.11 10.69 -3.04
C VAL A 37 -11.61 11.44 -1.82
N TYR A 38 -11.03 11.14 -0.66
CA TYR A 38 -11.27 11.90 0.57
C TYR A 38 -10.21 13.00 0.68
N GLY A 39 -10.65 14.25 0.81
CA GLY A 39 -9.73 15.34 1.14
C GLY A 39 -9.28 15.27 2.59
N GLN A 40 -8.11 15.84 2.90
CA GLN A 40 -7.61 15.96 4.29
C GLN A 40 -8.64 16.63 5.21
N THR A 41 -9.38 17.63 4.70
CA THR A 41 -10.44 18.33 5.44
C THR A 41 -11.62 17.41 5.79
N ASP A 42 -12.00 16.50 4.90
CA ASP A 42 -13.12 15.58 5.14
C ASP A 42 -12.75 14.55 6.21
N VAL A 43 -11.52 14.02 6.14
CA VAL A 43 -11.00 13.10 7.14
C VAL A 43 -10.88 13.80 8.50
N THR A 44 -10.35 15.02 8.54
CA THR A 44 -10.25 15.84 9.76
C THR A 44 -11.63 16.09 10.37
N ARG A 45 -12.62 16.50 9.56
CA ARG A 45 -14.00 16.72 10.00
C ARG A 45 -14.63 15.44 10.54
N TYR A 46 -14.38 14.31 9.90
CA TYR A 46 -14.87 13.00 10.33
C TYR A 46 -14.32 12.62 11.71
N LEU A 47 -13.01 12.78 11.93
CA LEU A 47 -12.37 12.48 13.22
C LEU A 47 -12.93 13.36 14.36
N ARG A 48 -13.08 14.67 14.12
CA ARG A 48 -13.66 15.60 15.12
C ARG A 48 -15.09 15.23 15.51
N LYS A 49 -15.92 14.83 14.53
CA LYS A 49 -17.29 14.34 14.80
C LYS A 49 -17.33 13.08 15.67
N ARG A 50 -16.22 12.35 15.79
CA ARG A 50 -16.06 11.16 16.64
C ARG A 50 -15.33 11.46 17.94
N GLY A 51 -15.15 12.73 18.29
CA GLY A 51 -14.48 13.15 19.52
C GLY A 51 -12.95 13.04 19.49
N ILE A 52 -12.35 12.88 18.30
CA ILE A 52 -10.90 12.87 18.13
C ILE A 52 -10.48 14.26 17.69
N GLU A 53 -9.89 15.02 18.60
CA GLU A 53 -9.44 16.39 18.33
C GLU A 53 -8.14 16.37 17.53
N VAL A 54 -8.23 16.82 16.28
CA VAL A 54 -7.10 16.97 15.37
C VAL A 54 -7.20 18.29 14.64
N GLU A 55 -6.09 19.02 14.53
CA GLU A 55 -6.04 20.27 13.78
C GLU A 55 -6.14 20.00 12.26
N VAL A 56 -5.19 19.20 11.75
CA VAL A 56 -5.12 18.78 10.35
C VAL A 56 -4.57 17.36 10.28
N VAL A 57 -5.22 16.52 9.48
CA VAL A 57 -4.70 15.19 9.15
C VAL A 57 -3.70 15.31 7.99
N LYS A 58 -2.43 14.96 8.26
CA LYS A 58 -1.35 15.06 7.27
C LYS A 58 -1.02 13.75 6.57
N ASP A 59 -1.06 12.63 7.29
CA ASP A 59 -0.64 11.31 6.81
C ASP A 59 -1.85 10.38 6.80
N VAL A 60 -2.39 10.13 5.60
CA VAL A 60 -3.51 9.21 5.36
C VAL A 60 -3.04 8.16 4.36
N ARG A 61 -3.20 6.90 4.73
CA ARG A 61 -2.88 5.77 3.88
C ARG A 61 -4.10 4.89 3.71
N ARG A 62 -4.07 4.02 2.70
CA ARG A 62 -5.02 2.92 2.56
C ARG A 62 -4.35 1.60 2.92
N ASP A 63 -5.16 0.63 3.31
CA ASP A 63 -4.73 -0.76 3.35
C ASP A 63 -4.63 -1.36 1.94
N ALA A 64 -4.11 -2.59 1.84
CA ALA A 64 -3.90 -3.26 0.55
C ALA A 64 -5.21 -3.50 -0.21
N SER A 65 -6.34 -3.64 0.48
CA SER A 65 -7.66 -3.79 -0.15
C SER A 65 -8.28 -2.46 -0.60
N GLY A 66 -7.77 -1.34 -0.10
CA GLY A 66 -8.37 -0.02 -0.27
C GLY A 66 -9.63 0.22 0.56
N ALA A 67 -10.07 -0.75 1.38
CA ALA A 67 -11.30 -0.68 2.17
C ALA A 67 -11.12 0.06 3.51
N ALA A 68 -9.89 0.25 3.98
CA ALA A 68 -9.59 0.95 5.21
C ALA A 68 -8.65 2.14 4.98
N LEU A 69 -8.77 3.15 5.83
CA LEU A 69 -7.84 4.26 5.95
C LEU A 69 -7.02 4.13 7.24
N TYR A 70 -5.72 4.36 7.14
CA TYR A 70 -4.81 4.48 8.26
C TYR A 70 -4.35 5.92 8.41
N ILE A 71 -4.42 6.44 9.62
CA ILE A 71 -4.12 7.85 9.91
C ILE A 71 -3.16 7.92 11.08
N SER A 72 -1.97 8.47 10.83
CA SER A 72 -0.98 8.76 11.88
C SER A 72 -1.40 10.01 12.65
N LEU A 73 -1.60 9.86 13.97
CA LEU A 73 -1.90 10.94 14.88
C LEU A 73 -0.72 11.19 15.83
N PHE A 74 -0.32 12.45 15.88
CA PHE A 74 0.70 12.97 16.78
C PHE A 74 -0.05 13.71 17.91
N ASP A 75 -0.28 13.04 19.04
CA ASP A 75 -1.09 13.58 20.11
C ASP A 75 -0.23 14.44 21.05
N ASN A 76 -0.30 15.76 20.87
CA ASN A 76 0.65 16.74 21.43
C ASN A 76 0.59 17.00 22.96
N PRO A 77 -0.24 16.34 23.79
CA PRO A 77 -0.05 16.41 25.24
C PRO A 77 0.39 15.09 25.91
N SER A 78 0.47 13.96 25.19
CA SER A 78 0.70 12.64 25.82
C SER A 78 2.03 11.96 25.45
N ASP A 79 2.85 12.60 24.59
CA ASP A 79 4.04 11.99 23.95
C ASP A 79 3.78 10.61 23.33
N SER A 80 2.51 10.27 23.10
CA SER A 80 2.12 8.97 22.59
C SER A 80 1.75 9.08 21.12
N PHE A 81 2.38 8.23 20.31
CA PHE A 81 2.01 8.09 18.91
C PHE A 81 0.84 7.13 18.81
N SER A 82 -0.14 7.48 18.00
CA SER A 82 -1.27 6.59 17.75
C SER A 82 -1.62 6.55 16.29
N LEU A 83 -2.16 5.42 15.87
CA LEU A 83 -2.67 5.24 14.53
C LEU A 83 -4.16 4.93 14.59
N ILE A 84 -4.94 5.67 13.79
CA ILE A 84 -6.36 5.42 13.62
C ILE A 84 -6.59 4.60 12.37
N LYS A 85 -7.27 3.46 12.52
CA LYS A 85 -7.85 2.69 11.41
C LYS A 85 -9.32 3.07 11.27
N ILE A 86 -9.72 3.54 10.10
CA ILE A 86 -11.12 3.75 9.72
C ILE A 86 -11.47 2.70 8.68
N ALA A 87 -12.40 1.80 9.02
CA ALA A 87 -12.89 0.75 8.13
C ALA A 87 -14.42 0.70 8.16
N THR A 88 -15.01 -0.18 7.36
CA THR A 88 -16.47 -0.34 7.27
C THR A 88 -17.10 -0.79 8.59
N ASN A 89 -16.35 -1.54 9.42
CA ASN A 89 -16.78 -2.01 10.73
C ASN A 89 -16.56 -0.98 11.86
N GLY A 90 -15.98 0.18 11.57
CA GLY A 90 -15.86 1.27 12.53
C GLY A 90 -14.49 1.92 12.57
N LEU A 91 -14.19 2.51 13.73
CA LEU A 91 -12.94 3.22 14.00
C LEU A 91 -12.21 2.51 15.12
N THR A 92 -10.91 2.24 14.91
CA THR A 92 -10.04 1.63 15.91
C THR A 92 -8.81 2.51 16.11
N ARG A 93 -8.42 2.74 17.37
CA ARG A 93 -7.20 3.44 17.75
C ARG A 93 -6.18 2.43 18.24
N MET A 94 -4.95 2.52 17.72
CA MET A 94 -3.82 1.67 18.10
C MET A 94 -2.68 2.55 18.60
N MET A 95 -1.93 2.07 19.57
CA MET A 95 -0.66 2.69 19.98
C MET A 95 0.38 2.41 18.91
N ALA A 96 1.05 3.46 18.41
CA ALA A 96 2.09 3.34 17.41
C ALA A 96 3.47 3.40 18.08
N PRO A 97 4.46 2.61 17.61
CA PRO A 97 5.80 2.58 18.18
C PRO A 97 6.65 3.81 17.80
N GLY A 98 6.16 4.66 16.91
CA GLY A 98 6.86 5.85 16.43
C GLY A 98 5.90 6.83 15.80
N HIS A 99 6.37 8.06 15.60
CA HIS A 99 5.59 9.18 15.08
C HIS A 99 4.95 8.86 13.72
N ARG A 100 5.63 8.06 12.91
CA ARG A 100 5.07 7.47 11.70
C ARG A 100 5.39 5.99 11.68
N ALA A 101 4.34 5.18 11.61
CA ALA A 101 4.40 3.73 11.64
C ALA A 101 3.57 3.14 10.49
N PHE A 102 4.05 2.04 9.93
CA PHE A 102 3.51 1.39 8.75
C PHE A 102 2.96 0.02 9.16
N LEU A 103 1.68 -0.22 8.88
CA LEU A 103 1.04 -1.52 9.09
C LEU A 103 1.10 -2.37 7.84
N GLY A 104 1.35 -3.66 8.02
CA GLY A 104 1.13 -4.68 7.01
C GLY A 104 -0.32 -5.16 6.97
N SER A 105 -0.56 -6.16 6.13
CA SER A 105 -1.89 -6.73 5.87
C SER A 105 -2.56 -7.43 7.08
N ASN A 106 -1.78 -7.80 8.09
CA ASN A 106 -2.22 -8.51 9.29
C ASN A 106 -2.45 -7.59 10.50
N ASP A 107 -2.57 -6.28 10.29
CA ASP A 107 -2.64 -5.26 11.34
C ASP A 107 -1.43 -5.28 12.31
N VAL A 108 -0.26 -5.73 11.83
CA VAL A 108 1.00 -5.66 12.56
C VAL A 108 1.90 -4.58 11.95
N PHE A 109 2.57 -3.80 12.82
CA PHE A 109 3.53 -2.81 12.38
C PHE A 109 4.76 -3.49 11.76
N VAL A 110 5.02 -3.18 10.49
CA VAL A 110 6.12 -3.74 9.71
C VAL A 110 7.35 -2.84 9.72
N ALA A 111 7.14 -1.53 9.86
CA ALA A 111 8.19 -0.54 10.00
C ALA A 111 7.69 0.70 10.75
N TRP A 112 8.61 1.47 11.34
CA TRP A 112 8.31 2.76 11.95
C TRP A 112 9.56 3.63 12.03
N TYR A 113 9.38 4.94 12.02
CA TYR A 113 10.48 5.86 12.25
C TYR A 113 10.90 5.87 13.72
N GLY A 114 12.20 5.97 13.96
CA GLY A 114 12.74 6.33 15.27
C GLY A 114 12.50 7.79 15.62
N GLU A 115 12.86 8.17 16.84
CA GLU A 115 12.60 9.51 17.41
C GLU A 115 13.12 10.66 16.54
N THR A 116 14.31 10.49 15.95
CA THR A 116 14.95 11.54 15.13
C THR A 116 14.41 11.63 13.70
N GLY A 117 13.57 10.68 13.27
CA GLY A 117 13.12 10.55 11.88
C GLY A 117 14.22 10.14 10.88
N ARG A 118 15.46 9.90 11.35
CA ARG A 118 16.59 9.49 10.50
C ARG A 118 16.78 7.98 10.40
N VAL A 119 16.13 7.22 11.26
CA VAL A 119 16.21 5.77 11.27
C VAL A 119 14.82 5.18 11.11
N VAL A 120 14.75 4.07 10.40
CA VAL A 120 13.56 3.22 10.33
C VAL A 120 13.87 1.90 10.99
N HIS A 121 13.03 1.54 11.96
CA HIS A 121 13.01 0.24 12.59
C HIS A 121 12.07 -0.67 11.81
N PHE A 122 12.48 -1.90 11.58
CA PHE A 122 11.65 -2.94 10.97
C PHE A 122 11.22 -3.96 12.02
N GLN A 123 10.08 -4.62 11.80
CA GLN A 123 9.53 -5.61 12.72
C GLN A 123 10.51 -6.76 13.03
N ASN A 124 11.38 -7.11 12.08
CA ASN A 124 12.41 -8.14 12.23
C ASN A 124 13.63 -7.69 13.07
N GLY A 125 13.56 -6.51 13.70
CA GLY A 125 14.63 -5.94 14.53
C GLY A 125 15.74 -5.24 13.74
N GLN A 126 15.70 -5.25 12.40
CA GLN A 126 16.68 -4.53 11.60
C GLN A 126 16.41 -3.02 11.63
N ILE A 127 17.49 -2.25 11.50
CA ILE A 127 17.45 -0.78 11.49
C ILE A 127 18.07 -0.29 10.19
N LEU A 128 17.42 0.66 9.54
CA LEU A 128 17.89 1.32 8.32
C LEU A 128 18.09 2.80 8.60
N GLU A 129 19.31 3.30 8.40
CA GLU A 129 19.56 4.74 8.40
C GLU A 129 19.14 5.34 7.05
N LEU A 130 18.36 6.42 7.11
CA LEU A 130 17.91 7.16 5.94
C LEU A 130 18.88 8.30 5.62
N PRO A 131 19.13 8.58 4.33
CA PRO A 131 19.79 9.82 3.91
C PRO A 131 19.05 11.05 4.47
N ARG A 132 19.78 12.15 4.63
CA ARG A 132 19.20 13.40 5.13
C ARG A 132 18.08 13.86 4.19
N PHE A 133 16.91 14.16 4.76
CA PHE A 133 15.70 14.58 4.04
C PHE A 133 15.12 13.53 3.08
N ALA A 134 15.51 12.25 3.20
CA ALA A 134 14.89 11.21 2.41
C ALA A 134 13.44 10.98 2.85
N LEU A 135 12.55 10.77 1.87
CA LEU A 135 11.23 10.22 2.12
C LEU A 135 11.36 8.71 2.33
N PHE A 136 10.42 8.12 3.05
CA PHE A 136 10.35 6.68 3.21
C PHE A 136 8.88 6.23 3.23
N ASP A 137 8.65 5.10 2.56
CA ASP A 137 7.34 4.51 2.46
C ASP A 137 7.38 2.98 2.39
N VAL A 138 6.32 2.31 2.86
CA VAL A 138 6.16 0.85 2.83
C VAL A 138 4.84 0.49 2.18
N ASP A 139 4.81 -0.50 1.31
CA ASP A 139 3.57 -0.90 0.66
C ASP A 139 2.55 -1.41 1.70
N PRO A 140 1.24 -1.25 1.47
CA PRO A 140 0.23 -1.70 2.44
C PRO A 140 0.26 -3.21 2.76
N GLY A 141 0.87 -4.03 1.90
CA GLY A 141 1.10 -5.45 2.17
C GLY A 141 2.27 -5.70 3.12
N GLY A 142 3.19 -4.74 3.28
CA GLY A 142 4.36 -4.83 4.16
C GLY A 142 5.52 -5.64 3.57
N THR A 143 5.60 -5.75 2.25
CA THR A 143 6.61 -6.55 1.53
C THR A 143 7.77 -5.69 1.02
N TYR A 144 7.46 -4.52 0.48
CA TYR A 144 8.37 -3.61 -0.19
C TYR A 144 8.39 -2.24 0.50
N PHE A 145 9.52 -1.56 0.41
CA PHE A 145 9.65 -0.18 0.85
C PHE A 145 10.45 0.64 -0.16
N VAL A 146 10.21 1.95 -0.19
CA VAL A 146 11.01 2.89 -0.98
C VAL A 146 11.71 3.90 -0.10
N ILE A 147 12.86 4.35 -0.58
CA ILE A 147 13.59 5.50 -0.07
C ILE A 147 13.54 6.56 -1.16
N GLY A 148 12.83 7.64 -0.86
CA GLY A 148 12.76 8.84 -1.66
C GLY A 148 13.97 9.72 -1.42
N ASP A 149 15.10 9.32 -1.99
CA ASP A 149 16.27 10.18 -2.15
C ASP A 149 16.68 10.25 -3.62
N LYS A 150 17.80 10.92 -3.92
CA LYS A 150 18.37 10.95 -5.27
C LYS A 150 19.76 10.31 -5.21
N PRO A 151 19.95 9.08 -5.70
CA PRO A 151 18.99 8.27 -6.49
C PRO A 151 17.97 7.51 -5.62
N GLY A 152 16.75 7.34 -6.13
CA GLY A 152 15.64 6.65 -5.46
C GLY A 152 15.84 5.14 -5.42
N ARG A 153 15.53 4.54 -4.27
CA ARG A 153 15.77 3.12 -4.01
C ARG A 153 14.51 2.36 -3.60
N LEU A 154 14.43 1.10 -3.99
CA LEU A 154 13.40 0.13 -3.61
C LEU A 154 14.06 -1.05 -2.88
N GLY A 155 13.43 -1.56 -1.83
CA GLY A 155 13.93 -2.71 -1.08
C GLY A 155 12.80 -3.59 -0.57
N ARG A 156 13.17 -4.71 0.05
CA ARG A 156 12.23 -5.66 0.68
C ARG A 156 12.30 -5.57 2.19
N VAL A 157 11.14 -5.50 2.85
CA VAL A 157 11.01 -5.41 4.32
C VAL A 157 11.69 -6.55 5.05
N GLN A 158 11.75 -7.75 4.44
CA GLN A 158 12.47 -8.90 5.02
C GLN A 158 13.99 -8.69 5.06
N PHE A 159 14.55 -7.90 4.13
CA PHE A 159 15.99 -7.68 3.98
C PHE A 159 16.30 -6.19 3.70
N PRO A 160 16.02 -5.27 4.62
CA PRO A 160 16.08 -3.82 4.38
C PRO A 160 17.46 -3.27 4.04
N GLN A 161 18.53 -4.01 4.34
CA GLN A 161 19.87 -3.64 3.90
C GLN A 161 20.08 -3.83 2.39
N LYS A 162 19.35 -4.78 1.77
CA LYS A 162 19.36 -5.04 0.32
C LYS A 162 18.36 -4.13 -0.38
N LYS A 163 18.83 -2.96 -0.77
CA LYS A 163 18.07 -1.95 -1.53
C LYS A 163 18.70 -1.72 -2.89
N VAL A 164 17.87 -1.62 -3.91
CA VAL A 164 18.25 -1.47 -5.31
C VAL A 164 17.89 -0.06 -5.76
N MET A 165 18.77 0.55 -6.54
CA MET A 165 18.49 1.83 -7.20
C MET A 165 17.54 1.60 -8.37
N ILE A 166 16.37 2.24 -8.35
CA ILE A 166 15.36 2.10 -9.41
C ILE A 166 15.14 3.39 -10.21
N ALA A 167 15.64 4.54 -9.74
CA ALA A 167 15.52 5.80 -10.45
C ALA A 167 16.64 6.78 -10.07
N ASN A 168 17.20 7.47 -11.05
CA ASN A 168 18.22 8.52 -10.80
C ASN A 168 17.60 9.92 -10.72
N ASP A 169 16.45 10.12 -11.35
CA ASP A 169 15.83 11.42 -11.60
C ASP A 169 14.47 11.60 -10.89
N VAL A 170 13.98 10.57 -10.21
CA VAL A 170 12.69 10.56 -9.51
C VAL A 170 12.91 10.57 -8.01
N MET A 171 12.34 11.58 -7.33
CA MET A 171 12.18 11.56 -5.88
C MET A 171 11.00 10.67 -5.54
N LEU A 172 11.26 9.45 -5.08
CA LEU A 172 10.20 8.48 -4.74
C LEU A 172 9.42 8.96 -3.52
N ASP A 173 8.12 8.69 -3.49
CA ASP A 173 7.22 9.14 -2.43
C ASP A 173 6.42 7.97 -1.86
N SER A 174 5.86 7.13 -2.73
CA SER A 174 5.02 6.01 -2.29
C SER A 174 5.24 4.73 -3.06
N VAL A 175 4.89 3.61 -2.44
CA VAL A 175 4.91 2.27 -3.05
C VAL A 175 3.65 1.49 -2.72
N PHE A 176 3.11 0.76 -3.70
CA PHE A 176 2.02 -0.19 -3.49
C PHE A 176 2.10 -1.36 -4.48
N VAL A 177 1.49 -2.49 -4.11
CA VAL A 177 1.44 -3.69 -4.95
C VAL A 177 0.01 -3.91 -5.43
N SER A 178 -0.15 -4.21 -6.72
CA SER A 178 -1.43 -4.60 -7.31
C SER A 178 -1.20 -5.50 -8.50
N GLN A 179 -2.03 -6.55 -8.67
CA GLN A 179 -1.97 -7.46 -9.82
C GLN A 179 -0.54 -7.97 -10.11
N ASP A 180 0.18 -8.41 -9.06
CA ASP A 180 1.57 -8.90 -9.13
C ASP A 180 2.59 -7.91 -9.70
N ARG A 181 2.29 -6.60 -9.61
CA ARG A 181 3.18 -5.52 -10.01
C ARG A 181 3.42 -4.57 -8.86
N ILE A 182 4.61 -4.01 -8.82
CA ILE A 182 5.01 -2.99 -7.86
C ILE A 182 4.85 -1.64 -8.53
N TYR A 183 4.07 -0.76 -7.93
CA TYR A 183 3.88 0.61 -8.38
C TYR A 183 4.63 1.52 -7.42
N VAL A 184 5.53 2.32 -7.95
CA VAL A 184 6.27 3.32 -7.19
C VAL A 184 5.95 4.69 -7.75
N THR A 185 5.44 5.60 -6.93
CA THR A 185 5.15 6.98 -7.35
C THR A 185 6.17 7.94 -6.80
N GLY A 186 6.35 9.05 -7.48
CA GLY A 186 7.23 10.11 -7.06
C GLY A 186 7.14 11.33 -7.96
N ILE A 187 8.11 12.23 -7.80
CA ILE A 187 8.22 13.45 -8.59
C ILE A 187 9.54 13.44 -9.34
N SER A 188 9.49 13.52 -10.67
CA SER A 188 10.67 13.76 -11.50
C SER A 188 10.84 15.24 -11.81
N TYR A 189 12.09 15.69 -11.90
CA TYR A 189 12.44 17.08 -12.17
C TYR A 189 13.12 17.19 -13.52
N VAL A 190 12.37 17.64 -14.53
CA VAL A 190 12.90 17.80 -15.89
C VAL A 190 13.41 19.22 -16.06
N HIS A 191 14.69 19.35 -16.40
CA HIS A 191 15.31 20.63 -16.69
C HIS A 191 15.07 20.93 -18.17
N SER A 192 14.32 22.00 -18.46
CA SER A 192 14.12 22.43 -19.85
C SER A 192 15.31 23.26 -20.34
N SER A 193 15.51 23.29 -21.66
CA SER A 193 16.52 24.12 -22.32
C SER A 193 16.38 25.62 -22.02
N SER A 194 15.20 26.07 -21.57
CA SER A 194 14.96 27.45 -21.13
C SER A 194 15.33 27.72 -19.66
N GLY A 195 15.96 26.76 -18.98
CA GLY A 195 16.35 26.87 -17.57
C GLY A 195 15.21 26.72 -16.57
N ARG A 196 13.96 26.49 -17.02
CA ARG A 196 12.82 26.22 -16.14
C ARG A 196 12.79 24.74 -15.76
N THR A 197 12.73 24.46 -14.46
CA THR A 197 12.50 23.11 -13.93
C THR A 197 11.00 22.82 -13.93
N LYS A 198 10.59 21.72 -14.58
CA LYS A 198 9.23 21.20 -14.52
C LYS A 198 9.21 20.00 -13.59
N SER A 199 8.22 19.94 -12.70
CA SER A 199 7.91 18.73 -11.94
C SER A 199 6.88 17.89 -12.69
N LEU A 200 7.15 16.60 -12.84
CA LEU A 200 6.21 15.63 -13.37
C LEU A 200 5.88 14.64 -12.27
N ALA A 201 4.59 14.32 -12.13
CA ALA A 201 4.17 13.20 -11.31
C ALA A 201 4.53 11.92 -12.07
N THR A 202 5.39 11.10 -11.49
CA THR A 202 5.93 9.91 -12.13
C THR A 202 5.43 8.67 -11.42
N CYS A 203 5.01 7.66 -12.18
CA CYS A 203 4.72 6.32 -11.69
C CYS A 203 5.60 5.31 -12.44
N LEU A 204 6.38 4.54 -11.69
CA LEU A 204 7.18 3.43 -12.17
C LEU A 204 6.41 2.14 -11.90
N ILE A 205 6.29 1.29 -12.90
CA ILE A 205 5.67 -0.03 -12.79
C ILE A 205 6.79 -1.05 -12.90
N LEU A 206 6.99 -1.84 -11.85
CA LEU A 206 8.10 -2.78 -11.74
C LEU A 206 7.61 -4.20 -11.52
N LYS A 207 8.49 -5.16 -11.85
CA LYS A 207 8.37 -6.57 -11.52
C LYS A 207 9.53 -6.99 -10.62
N ASP A 208 9.21 -7.80 -9.62
CA ASP A 208 10.19 -8.47 -8.77
C ASP A 208 10.83 -9.64 -9.52
N GLU A 209 12.17 -9.65 -9.66
CA GLU A 209 12.94 -10.72 -10.30
C GLU A 209 13.86 -11.43 -9.28
N GLY A 210 13.50 -11.42 -7.99
CA GLY A 210 14.25 -12.04 -6.91
C GLY A 210 15.36 -11.15 -6.35
N ASP A 211 16.50 -11.07 -7.05
CA ASP A 211 17.64 -10.27 -6.58
C ASP A 211 17.55 -8.80 -6.99
N ASP A 212 16.76 -8.49 -8.02
CA ASP A 212 16.62 -7.15 -8.60
C ASP A 212 15.16 -6.81 -8.90
N PHE A 213 14.92 -5.59 -9.39
CA PHE A 213 13.63 -5.10 -9.85
C PHE A 213 13.72 -4.65 -11.30
N ARG A 214 12.86 -5.20 -12.15
CA ARG A 214 12.77 -4.78 -13.55
C ARG A 214 11.70 -3.72 -13.71
N ILE A 215 12.09 -2.54 -14.20
CA ILE A 215 11.12 -1.52 -14.63
C ILE A 215 10.46 -2.01 -15.93
N LEU A 216 9.14 -2.18 -15.88
CA LEU A 216 8.32 -2.56 -17.03
C LEU A 216 7.87 -1.32 -17.80
N GLU A 217 7.48 -0.28 -17.06
CA GLU A 217 6.87 0.92 -17.64
C GLU A 217 7.12 2.14 -16.74
N ARG A 218 7.21 3.32 -17.37
CA ARG A 218 7.28 4.63 -16.72
C ARG A 218 6.19 5.51 -17.28
N LEU A 219 5.36 6.05 -16.39
CA LEU A 219 4.26 6.95 -16.70
C LEU A 219 4.56 8.31 -16.09
N ASP A 220 4.67 9.34 -16.93
CA ASP A 220 4.88 10.72 -16.51
C ASP A 220 3.64 11.56 -16.83
N VAL A 221 3.04 12.14 -15.80
CA VAL A 221 1.89 13.04 -15.91
C VAL A 221 2.33 14.44 -15.53
N LEU A 222 2.06 15.40 -16.41
CA LEU A 222 2.28 16.82 -16.10
C LEU A 222 1.53 17.17 -14.82
N HIS A 223 2.30 17.47 -13.77
CA HIS A 223 1.74 17.94 -12.53
C HIS A 223 1.29 19.39 -12.76
N GLN A 224 0.08 19.57 -13.28
CA GLN A 224 -0.56 20.88 -13.26
C GLN A 224 -0.90 21.16 -11.81
N LEU A 225 0.03 21.81 -11.10
CA LEU A 225 -0.32 22.55 -9.89
C LEU A 225 -1.38 23.55 -10.32
N LYS A 226 -2.66 23.23 -10.10
CA LYS A 226 -3.68 24.27 -10.02
C LYS A 226 -3.24 25.14 -8.86
N THR A 227 -2.67 26.30 -9.17
CA THR A 227 -2.49 27.36 -8.19
C THR A 227 -3.86 27.56 -7.54
N PRO A 228 -4.00 27.41 -6.22
CA PRO A 228 -5.22 27.83 -5.56
C PRO A 228 -5.37 29.34 -5.83
N VAL A 229 -6.50 29.70 -6.45
CA VAL A 229 -6.94 31.08 -6.62
C VAL A 229 -7.37 31.62 -5.26
#